data_AF-A0A453NR66-F1
#
_entry.id   AF-A0A453NR66-F1
#
_cell.length_a   1.000
_cell.length_b   1.000
_cell.length_c   1.000
_cell.angle_alpha   90.00
_cell.angle_beta   90.00
_cell.angle_gamma   90.00
#
_symmetry.space_group_name_H-M   'P 1'
#
loop_
_entity.id
_entity.type
_entity.pdbx_description
1 polymer ?
#
loop_
_entity_poly.entity_id
_entity_poly.type
_entity_poly.pdbx_seq_one_letter_code
_entity_poly.pdbx_strand_id
1 'polypeptide(L)'
;NKASTRVNTRGRNKETQRRPRMLTFTAALRHVPVLDQPTAEPWRRLSLHLHSQRRPCGLVLISKSPSYPEVDLGEWKVDEYRQRTDEPSEMRQMIDAIRTALASLGDDETSMSVSAYDTALVALVKNLDGGDGPQFPSCIDWIVQNQLPDGSWGDPAFFMVQDRMISTLACVVAVKSWNIDSDNLCDRGVLFIKENMSRLVEEEQDWMPCGFEINFPALLEKAKDLDLDIPYDDPVLEEIYAKRNLKLSKIPLDVLHAIPTTLLFSVEGMVDLPLDWETLLRLRCPDGSFHSSPAATAAALSHTGDKECHAFLDRLIQKFEGGVPCSHSMDTFEQLWVVDRLMRLGISRHFTSEIQQCLEFIYSEQALDSKGTGSQHALPNPGY
;
A
#
# COMPACT_ATOMS: atom_id res chain seq x y z
N ASN A 1 -18.15 -42.50 53.42
CA ASN A 1 -19.34 -43.10 54.06
C ASN A 1 -19.53 -42.48 55.44
N LYS A 2 -20.69 -41.83 55.67
CA LYS A 2 -21.18 -41.16 56.90
C LYS A 2 -20.41 -39.90 57.35
N ALA A 3 -21.03 -38.84 57.85
CA ALA A 3 -22.40 -38.34 57.83
C ALA A 3 -22.33 -36.91 58.40
N SER A 4 -23.22 -36.05 57.94
CA SER A 4 -23.39 -34.65 58.32
C SER A 4 -24.03 -34.51 59.71
N THR A 5 -23.77 -33.40 60.42
CA THR A 5 -24.77 -32.83 61.35
C THR A 5 -24.63 -31.31 61.41
N ARG A 6 -25.62 -30.63 60.81
CA ARG A 6 -25.95 -29.21 60.99
C ARG A 6 -26.68 -29.01 62.32
N VAL A 7 -26.41 -27.90 63.00
CA VAL A 7 -27.45 -27.16 63.74
C VAL A 7 -27.33 -25.68 63.36
N ASN A 8 -28.46 -25.10 62.98
CA ASN A 8 -28.63 -23.76 62.46
C ASN A 8 -29.70 -23.07 63.32
N THR A 9 -29.47 -21.84 63.80
CA THR A 9 -30.57 -20.96 64.26
C THR A 9 -30.31 -19.49 63.90
N ARG A 10 -31.01 -19.06 62.84
CA ARG A 10 -31.78 -17.82 62.64
C ARG A 10 -31.19 -16.46 63.05
N GLY A 11 -31.18 -15.52 62.08
CA GLY A 11 -31.34 -14.09 62.38
C GLY A 11 -31.16 -13.05 61.26
N ARG A 12 -32.05 -13.05 60.26
CA ARG A 12 -32.53 -11.90 59.43
C ARG A 12 -31.56 -10.91 58.73
N ASN A 13 -31.78 -10.81 57.42
CA ASN A 13 -31.42 -9.75 56.46
C ASN A 13 -31.53 -8.30 56.97
N LYS A 14 -30.62 -7.44 56.45
CA LYS A 14 -30.94 -6.16 55.80
C LYS A 14 -29.73 -5.60 55.03
N GLU A 15 -29.89 -5.42 53.72
CA GLU A 15 -29.07 -4.56 52.86
C GLU A 15 -29.16 -3.11 53.31
N THR A 16 -28.04 -2.37 53.27
CA THR A 16 -28.02 -0.96 52.85
C THR A 16 -26.59 -0.47 52.56
N GLN A 17 -26.38 -0.08 51.30
CA GLN A 17 -25.53 1.01 50.79
C GLN A 17 -24.31 1.47 51.62
N ARG A 18 -23.11 1.24 51.08
CA ARG A 18 -21.93 2.06 51.38
C ARG A 18 -21.43 2.74 50.09
N ARG A 19 -21.48 4.08 50.10
CA ARG A 19 -20.84 4.98 49.12
C ARG A 19 -19.32 4.77 49.12
N PRO A 20 -18.63 4.71 47.97
CA PRO A 20 -17.18 4.86 47.92
C PRO A 20 -16.78 6.34 47.91
N ARG A 21 -15.64 6.60 48.55
CA ARG A 21 -15.04 7.92 48.81
C ARG A 21 -14.71 8.67 47.51
N MET A 22 -15.11 9.93 47.47
CA MET A 22 -14.68 10.93 46.49
C MET A 22 -13.24 11.34 46.86
N LEU A 23 -12.26 10.93 46.05
CA LEU A 23 -10.89 11.46 46.08
C LEU A 23 -10.84 12.59 45.05
N THR A 24 -10.86 13.83 45.56
CA THR A 24 -10.61 15.05 44.81
C THR A 24 -9.14 15.12 44.43
N PHE A 25 -8.82 14.97 43.13
CA PHE A 25 -7.52 15.38 42.60
C PHE A 25 -7.62 16.83 42.11
N THR A 26 -7.03 17.74 42.87
CA THR A 26 -6.76 19.13 42.47
C THR A 26 -5.72 19.15 41.37
N ALA A 27 -6.11 19.62 40.17
CA ALA A 27 -5.18 19.96 39.11
C ALA A 27 -4.44 21.26 39.49
N ALA A 28 -3.16 21.14 39.81
CA ALA A 28 -2.27 22.29 39.95
C ALA A 28 -1.92 22.81 38.55
N LEU A 29 -2.56 23.91 38.13
CA LEU A 29 -2.12 24.73 37.01
C LEU A 29 -0.72 25.28 37.32
N ARG A 30 0.31 24.71 36.68
CA ARG A 30 1.60 25.39 36.57
C ARG A 30 1.51 26.34 35.38
N HIS A 31 1.44 27.63 35.69
CA HIS A 31 1.76 28.70 34.74
C HIS A 31 3.19 28.51 34.25
N VAL A 32 3.36 28.31 32.93
CA VAL A 32 4.66 28.42 32.25
C VAL A 32 4.73 29.83 31.65
N PRO A 33 5.82 30.59 31.84
CA PRO A 33 5.89 31.97 31.38
C PRO A 33 6.00 32.05 29.86
N VAL A 34 5.29 33.03 29.29
CA VAL A 34 5.49 33.54 27.93
C VAL A 34 6.90 34.13 27.86
N LEU A 35 7.77 33.54 27.04
CA LEU A 35 9.04 34.13 26.63
C LEU A 35 8.90 34.57 25.18
N ASP A 36 8.79 35.88 25.01
CA ASP A 36 9.02 36.57 23.75
C ASP A 36 10.48 36.38 23.29
N GLN A 37 10.61 36.24 21.97
CA GLN A 37 11.81 36.28 21.12
C GLN A 37 12.49 34.95 20.72
N PRO A 38 12.71 34.73 19.41
CA PRO A 38 13.34 33.54 18.87
C PRO A 38 14.87 33.69 18.90
N THR A 39 15.53 32.86 19.69
CA THR A 39 16.96 32.56 19.49
C THR A 39 17.11 31.09 19.16
N ALA A 40 17.03 30.76 17.88
CA ALA A 40 17.54 29.51 17.34
C ALA A 40 18.35 29.86 16.09
N GLU A 41 19.63 29.51 16.10
CA GLU A 41 20.51 29.63 14.95
C GLU A 41 19.96 28.81 13.75
N PRO A 42 20.22 29.25 12.50
CA PRO A 42 19.71 28.55 11.33
C PRO A 42 20.33 27.16 11.23
N TRP A 43 19.46 26.15 11.13
CA TRP A 43 19.79 24.79 10.76
C TRP A 43 20.83 24.76 9.62
N ARG A 44 22.00 24.17 9.92
CA ARG A 44 23.05 23.91 8.94
C ARG A 44 22.47 23.08 7.79
N ARG A 45 22.73 23.52 6.55
CA ARG A 45 22.50 22.75 5.32
C ARG A 45 23.12 21.36 5.44
N LEU A 46 22.29 20.31 5.43
CA LEU A 46 22.73 18.99 5.00
C LEU A 46 22.88 19.03 3.47
N SER A 47 24.06 19.43 3.02
CA SER A 47 24.44 19.32 1.61
C SER A 47 24.73 17.86 1.29
N LEU A 48 23.79 17.17 0.65
CA LEU A 48 24.03 15.89 -0.03
C LEU A 48 25.01 16.14 -1.18
N HIS A 49 26.30 15.94 -0.92
CA HIS A 49 27.33 15.93 -1.96
C HIS A 49 27.32 14.55 -2.63
N LEU A 50 26.68 14.46 -3.80
CA LEU A 50 26.94 13.38 -4.75
C LEU A 50 28.40 13.51 -5.23
N HIS A 51 29.26 12.61 -4.77
CA HIS A 51 30.59 12.42 -5.33
C HIS A 51 30.60 11.09 -6.08
N SER A 52 30.52 11.17 -7.42
CA SER A 52 30.86 10.04 -8.27
C SER A 52 32.38 9.88 -8.29
N GLN A 53 32.89 8.88 -7.58
CA GLN A 53 34.27 8.45 -7.77
C GLN A 53 34.35 7.58 -9.02
N ARG A 54 34.79 8.17 -10.14
CA ARG A 54 35.28 7.39 -11.28
C ARG A 54 36.61 6.73 -10.91
N ARG A 55 36.67 5.39 -10.92
CA ARG A 55 37.93 4.64 -11.08
C ARG A 55 37.94 3.98 -12.47
N PRO A 56 39.06 4.00 -13.21
CA PRO A 56 39.12 3.45 -14.55
C PRO A 56 39.60 1.99 -14.54
N CYS A 57 38.78 1.08 -15.07
CA CYS A 57 39.26 -0.22 -15.55
C CYS A 57 38.57 -0.52 -16.89
N GLY A 58 39.37 -0.60 -17.94
CA GLY A 58 38.90 -0.88 -19.29
C GLY A 58 38.62 -2.36 -19.50
N LEU A 59 37.47 -2.65 -20.09
CA LEU A 59 37.23 -3.83 -20.92
C LEU A 59 36.21 -3.45 -21.98
N VAL A 60 36.58 -3.74 -23.23
CA VAL A 60 35.78 -3.49 -24.43
C VAL A 60 34.70 -4.56 -24.51
N LEU A 61 33.43 -4.15 -24.44
CA LEU A 61 32.29 -4.97 -24.84
C LEU A 61 31.45 -4.18 -25.84
N ILE A 62 31.26 -4.78 -27.01
CA ILE A 62 30.44 -4.27 -28.10
C ILE A 62 28.98 -4.57 -27.72
N SER A 63 28.27 -3.59 -27.19
CA SER A 63 26.80 -3.62 -27.11
C SER A 63 26.23 -2.70 -28.18
N LYS A 64 25.40 -3.26 -29.08
CA LYS A 64 24.52 -2.47 -29.93
C LYS A 64 23.26 -2.12 -29.15
N SER A 65 23.32 -1.04 -28.39
CA SER A 65 22.12 -0.34 -27.90
C SER A 65 21.74 0.76 -28.90
N PRO A 66 20.45 1.11 -29.08
CA PRO A 66 20.09 2.28 -29.87
C PRO A 66 20.67 3.53 -29.20
N SER A 67 21.39 4.33 -29.97
CA SER A 67 21.95 5.60 -29.51
C SER A 67 20.83 6.56 -29.14
N TYR A 68 20.74 6.95 -27.87
CA TYR A 68 20.03 8.16 -27.48
C TYR A 68 20.72 9.38 -28.13
N PRO A 69 19.99 10.37 -28.64
CA PRO A 69 20.62 11.56 -29.20
C PRO A 69 21.42 12.27 -28.11
N GLU A 70 22.72 12.48 -28.37
CA GLU A 70 23.57 13.35 -27.56
C GLU A 70 22.92 14.74 -27.52
N VAL A 71 22.49 15.16 -26.33
CA VAL A 71 22.06 16.53 -26.08
C VAL A 71 23.32 17.38 -26.04
N ASP A 72 23.45 18.26 -27.03
CA ASP A 72 24.52 19.25 -27.11
C ASP A 72 24.51 20.10 -25.83
N LEU A 73 25.52 19.91 -24.97
CA LEU A 73 25.73 20.72 -23.77
C LEU A 73 26.27 22.08 -24.19
N GLY A 74 25.40 22.89 -24.80
CA GLY A 74 25.64 24.30 -25.01
C GLY A 74 25.86 24.97 -23.66
N GLU A 75 27.01 25.62 -23.49
CA GLU A 75 27.27 26.51 -22.35
C GLU A 75 26.13 27.53 -22.23
N TRP A 76 25.42 27.49 -21.10
CA TRP A 76 24.34 28.44 -20.81
C TRP A 76 24.94 29.83 -20.65
N LYS A 77 24.79 30.67 -21.68
CA LYS A 77 25.10 32.10 -21.58
C LYS A 77 24.14 32.75 -20.59
N VAL A 78 24.69 33.38 -19.57
CA VAL A 78 24.01 33.96 -18.39
C VAL A 78 23.19 35.24 -18.72
N ASP A 79 22.99 35.60 -19.98
CA ASP A 79 22.44 36.92 -20.36
C ASP A 79 21.02 36.94 -20.96
N GLU A 80 20.26 35.84 -20.92
CA GLU A 80 18.85 35.82 -21.36
C GLU A 80 17.80 36.00 -20.25
N TYR A 81 18.19 36.51 -19.08
CA TYR A 81 17.25 36.94 -18.02
C TYR A 81 16.71 38.36 -18.22
N ARG A 82 16.21 38.68 -19.43
CA ARG A 82 15.42 39.90 -19.66
C ARG A 82 14.12 39.59 -20.38
N GLN A 83 13.04 39.63 -19.60
CA GLN A 83 11.65 39.77 -20.00
C GLN A 83 11.00 38.54 -20.67
N ARG A 84 10.78 37.47 -19.89
CA ARG A 84 9.44 36.87 -19.92
C ARG A 84 8.58 37.65 -18.94
N THR A 85 7.72 38.51 -19.46
CA THR A 85 6.49 38.85 -18.74
C THR A 85 5.72 37.55 -18.60
N ASP A 86 5.87 36.86 -17.47
CA ASP A 86 4.94 35.79 -17.10
C ASP A 86 3.55 36.44 -17.06
N GLU A 87 2.76 36.18 -18.10
CA GLU A 87 1.47 36.82 -18.32
C GLU A 87 0.56 36.46 -17.12
N PRO A 88 -0.04 37.45 -16.42
CA PRO A 88 -0.96 37.22 -15.31
C PRO A 88 -2.12 36.25 -15.63
N SER A 89 -2.37 36.02 -16.92
CA SER A 89 -3.33 35.03 -17.44
C SER A 89 -2.91 33.59 -17.19
N GLU A 90 -1.63 33.22 -17.41
CA GLU A 90 -1.15 31.84 -17.25
C GLU A 90 -1.13 31.44 -15.77
N MET A 91 -0.70 32.34 -14.89
CA MET A 91 -0.73 32.11 -13.44
C MET A 91 -2.16 31.87 -12.93
N ARG A 92 -3.14 32.65 -13.41
CA ARG A 92 -4.54 32.45 -13.03
C ARG A 92 -5.06 31.09 -13.51
N GLN A 93 -4.76 30.71 -14.75
CA GLN A 93 -5.13 29.40 -15.29
C GLN A 93 -4.55 28.25 -14.48
N MET A 94 -3.28 28.33 -14.07
CA MET A 94 -2.66 27.31 -13.21
C MET A 94 -3.31 27.25 -11.82
N ILE A 95 -3.64 28.40 -11.22
CA ILE A 95 -4.35 28.45 -9.94
C ILE A 95 -5.72 27.81 -10.07
N ASP A 96 -6.49 28.16 -11.09
CA ASP A 96 -7.83 27.61 -11.30
C ASP A 96 -7.79 26.11 -11.61
N ALA A 97 -6.79 25.64 -12.35
CA ALA A 97 -6.56 24.21 -12.58
C ALA A 97 -6.25 23.47 -11.27
N ILE A 98 -5.35 24.02 -10.43
CA ILE A 98 -5.07 23.44 -9.12
C ILE A 98 -6.33 23.42 -8.26
N ARG A 99 -7.10 24.52 -8.19
CA ARG A 99 -8.37 24.54 -7.44
C ARG A 99 -9.35 23.47 -7.91
N THR A 100 -9.43 23.25 -9.22
CA THR A 100 -10.30 22.22 -9.79
C THR A 100 -9.86 20.83 -9.33
N ALA A 101 -8.55 20.54 -9.37
CA ALA A 101 -8.01 19.28 -8.85
C ALA A 101 -8.16 19.14 -7.32
N LEU A 102 -8.11 20.24 -6.57
CA LEU A 102 -8.36 20.22 -5.12
C LEU A 102 -9.83 19.98 -4.78
N ALA A 103 -10.76 20.44 -5.62
CA ALA A 103 -12.19 20.28 -5.42
C ALA A 103 -12.67 18.83 -5.59
N SER A 104 -11.92 18.00 -6.33
CA SER A 104 -12.18 16.56 -6.48
C SER A 104 -11.48 15.71 -5.42
N LEU A 105 -10.76 16.30 -4.46
CA LEU A 105 -10.12 15.54 -3.38
C LEU A 105 -11.15 14.99 -2.41
N GLY A 106 -11.05 13.70 -2.10
CA GLY A 106 -11.93 13.04 -1.13
C GLY A 106 -13.34 12.75 -1.63
N ASP A 107 -13.69 13.17 -2.84
CA ASP A 107 -14.66 12.41 -3.62
C ASP A 107 -14.04 11.04 -3.90
N ASP A 108 -14.86 10.03 -4.13
CA ASP A 108 -14.42 8.68 -4.46
C ASP A 108 -13.61 8.59 -5.77
N GLU A 109 -13.00 9.67 -6.25
CA GLU A 109 -11.98 9.78 -7.28
C GLU A 109 -10.56 9.80 -6.68
N THR A 110 -10.22 8.88 -5.76
CA THR A 110 -8.81 8.71 -5.36
C THR A 110 -7.94 8.54 -6.61
N SER A 111 -6.95 9.43 -6.77
CA SER A 111 -6.07 9.52 -7.94
C SER A 111 -5.00 8.41 -7.98
N MET A 112 -5.36 7.21 -7.56
CA MET A 112 -4.46 6.06 -7.53
C MET A 112 -4.49 5.35 -8.88
N SER A 113 -3.29 4.98 -9.36
CA SER A 113 -3.17 4.13 -10.54
C SER A 113 -3.63 2.71 -10.24
N VAL A 114 -4.10 2.02 -11.28
CA VAL A 114 -4.43 0.60 -11.21
C VAL A 114 -3.17 -0.22 -10.98
N SER A 115 -3.24 -1.17 -10.06
CA SER A 115 -2.21 -2.17 -9.80
C SER A 115 -2.52 -3.43 -10.60
N ALA A 116 -1.62 -3.78 -11.52
CA ALA A 116 -1.76 -5.02 -12.28
C ALA A 116 -1.66 -6.27 -11.38
N TYR A 117 -0.79 -6.23 -10.37
CA TYR A 117 -0.66 -7.29 -9.37
C TYR A 117 -1.97 -7.54 -8.63
N ASP A 118 -2.57 -6.50 -8.03
CA ASP A 118 -3.81 -6.64 -7.26
C ASP A 118 -4.98 -7.03 -8.16
N THR A 119 -5.07 -6.43 -9.35
CA THR A 119 -6.10 -6.78 -10.34
C THR A 119 -6.03 -8.26 -10.72
N ALA A 120 -4.83 -8.81 -10.91
CA ALA A 120 -4.65 -10.22 -11.19
C ALA A 120 -5.06 -11.11 -10.01
N LEU A 121 -4.77 -10.73 -8.76
CA LEU A 121 -5.21 -11.51 -7.60
C LEU A 121 -6.71 -11.47 -7.38
N VAL A 122 -7.36 -10.33 -7.63
CA VAL A 122 -8.82 -10.21 -7.63
C VAL A 122 -9.43 -11.08 -8.74
N ALA A 123 -8.80 -11.10 -9.92
CA ALA A 123 -9.26 -11.91 -11.04
C ALA A 123 -9.19 -13.43 -10.78
N LEU A 124 -8.37 -13.88 -9.83
CA LEU A 124 -8.25 -15.29 -9.43
C LEU A 124 -9.37 -15.77 -8.50
N VAL A 125 -10.18 -14.86 -7.95
CA VAL A 125 -11.31 -15.23 -7.09
C VAL A 125 -12.32 -16.04 -7.92
N LYS A 126 -12.59 -17.27 -7.51
CA LYS A 126 -13.58 -18.14 -8.17
C LYS A 126 -14.99 -17.68 -7.84
N ASN A 127 -15.92 -17.93 -8.76
CA ASN A 127 -17.33 -17.67 -8.54
C ASN A 127 -17.84 -18.36 -7.27
N LEU A 128 -18.37 -17.56 -6.34
CA LEU A 128 -18.79 -18.01 -5.01
C LEU A 128 -20.08 -18.83 -5.05
N ASP A 129 -20.88 -18.72 -6.12
CA ASP A 129 -22.12 -19.48 -6.34
C ASP A 129 -21.86 -20.86 -6.98
N GLY A 130 -20.59 -21.26 -7.15
CA GLY A 130 -20.20 -22.60 -7.61
C GLY A 130 -20.03 -22.76 -9.12
N GLY A 131 -19.88 -21.65 -9.86
CA GLY A 131 -19.49 -21.69 -11.27
C GLY A 131 -17.98 -21.89 -11.46
N ASP A 132 -17.57 -22.45 -12.60
CA ASP A 132 -16.15 -22.68 -12.95
C ASP A 132 -15.42 -21.43 -13.47
N GLY A 133 -16.03 -20.24 -13.39
CA GLY A 133 -15.48 -18.98 -13.90
C GLY A 133 -15.01 -18.01 -12.81
N PRO A 134 -14.38 -16.88 -13.20
CA PRO A 134 -13.99 -15.84 -12.27
C PRO A 134 -15.22 -15.15 -11.65
N GLN A 135 -15.11 -14.78 -10.38
CA GLN A 135 -16.09 -13.95 -9.69
C GLN A 135 -16.19 -12.54 -10.30
N PHE A 136 -15.07 -12.05 -10.84
CA PHE A 136 -14.93 -10.72 -11.41
C PHE A 136 -14.36 -10.77 -12.83
N PRO A 137 -15.18 -11.08 -13.86
CA PRO A 137 -14.71 -11.20 -15.24
C PRO A 137 -14.07 -9.93 -15.81
N SER A 138 -14.53 -8.74 -15.39
CA SER A 138 -13.99 -7.46 -15.84
C SER A 138 -12.52 -7.26 -15.45
N CYS A 139 -12.03 -7.91 -14.39
CA CYS A 139 -10.60 -7.90 -14.06
C CYS A 139 -9.77 -8.67 -15.10
N ILE A 140 -10.32 -9.75 -15.67
CA ILE A 140 -9.68 -10.47 -16.77
C ILE A 140 -9.65 -9.60 -18.03
N ASP A 141 -10.76 -8.94 -18.35
CA ASP A 141 -10.82 -8.01 -19.49
C ASP A 141 -9.78 -6.90 -19.36
N TRP A 142 -9.61 -6.33 -18.15
CA TRP A 142 -8.57 -5.35 -17.88
C TRP A 142 -7.16 -5.91 -18.12
N ILE A 143 -6.86 -7.11 -17.61
CA ILE A 143 -5.54 -7.74 -17.80
C ILE A 143 -5.23 -7.95 -19.28
N VAL A 144 -6.20 -8.45 -20.06
CA VAL A 144 -6.06 -8.68 -21.50
C VAL A 144 -5.74 -7.37 -22.26
N GLN A 145 -6.38 -6.27 -21.87
CA GLN A 145 -6.26 -4.98 -22.56
C GLN A 145 -5.01 -4.17 -22.17
N ASN A 146 -4.34 -4.52 -21.07
CA ASN A 146 -3.29 -3.69 -20.46
C ASN A 146 -1.90 -4.35 -20.42
N GLN A 147 -1.63 -5.39 -21.23
CA GLN A 147 -0.25 -5.87 -21.41
C GLN A 147 0.59 -4.82 -22.14
N LEU A 148 1.77 -4.52 -21.60
CA LEU A 148 2.71 -3.57 -22.20
C LEU A 148 3.37 -4.14 -23.47
N PRO A 149 3.96 -3.28 -24.33
CA PRO A 149 4.60 -3.74 -25.56
C PRO A 149 5.72 -4.77 -25.37
N ASP A 150 6.44 -4.69 -24.24
CA ASP A 150 7.51 -5.63 -23.86
C ASP A 150 7.00 -6.98 -23.32
N GLY A 151 5.68 -7.17 -23.22
CA GLY A 151 5.05 -8.38 -22.70
C GLY A 151 4.80 -8.37 -21.18
N SER A 152 5.27 -7.33 -20.47
CA SER A 152 5.05 -7.19 -19.03
C SER A 152 3.72 -6.53 -18.68
N TRP A 153 3.37 -6.56 -17.40
CA TRP A 153 2.37 -5.68 -16.79
C TRP A 153 3.02 -4.88 -15.66
N GLY A 154 2.52 -3.66 -15.42
CA GLY A 154 2.98 -2.75 -14.38
C GLY A 154 2.83 -1.30 -14.82
N ASP A 155 3.55 -0.39 -14.18
CA ASP A 155 3.49 1.03 -14.51
C ASP A 155 4.15 1.32 -15.89
N PRO A 156 3.42 1.94 -16.86
CA PRO A 156 3.98 2.26 -18.17
C PRO A 156 4.96 3.46 -18.15
N ALA A 157 4.85 4.34 -17.15
CA ALA A 157 5.67 5.54 -16.99
C ALA A 157 6.93 5.29 -16.16
N PHE A 158 6.94 4.28 -15.28
CA PHE A 158 8.08 3.95 -14.43
C PHE A 158 8.44 2.45 -14.50
N PHE A 159 9.69 2.15 -14.84
CA PHE A 159 10.19 0.78 -14.85
C PHE A 159 10.93 0.48 -13.55
N MET A 160 10.40 -0.46 -12.77
CA MET A 160 11.08 -1.09 -11.65
C MET A 160 11.00 -2.61 -11.82
N VAL A 161 12.15 -3.29 -11.84
CA VAL A 161 12.18 -4.72 -12.18
C VAL A 161 11.31 -5.55 -11.23
N GLN A 162 11.33 -5.28 -9.92
CA GLN A 162 10.55 -6.04 -8.96
C GLN A 162 9.05 -5.86 -9.17
N ASP A 163 8.58 -4.64 -9.44
CA ASP A 163 7.17 -4.36 -9.79
C ASP A 163 6.77 -5.07 -11.08
N ARG A 164 7.56 -4.89 -12.15
CA ARG A 164 7.27 -5.52 -13.44
C ARG A 164 7.25 -7.04 -13.33
N MET A 165 8.17 -7.63 -12.58
CA MET A 165 8.26 -9.08 -12.42
C MET A 165 7.06 -9.64 -11.64
N ILE A 166 6.69 -9.06 -10.49
CA ILE A 166 5.58 -9.58 -9.69
C ILE A 166 4.22 -9.34 -10.35
N SER A 167 4.03 -8.16 -10.97
CA SER A 167 2.81 -7.84 -11.72
C SER A 167 2.64 -8.74 -12.93
N THR A 168 3.70 -8.96 -13.71
CA THR A 168 3.65 -9.87 -14.87
C THR A 168 3.38 -11.31 -14.45
N LEU A 169 4.05 -11.79 -13.40
CA LEU A 169 3.82 -13.15 -12.90
C LEU A 169 2.38 -13.35 -12.44
N ALA A 170 1.82 -12.39 -11.70
CA ALA A 170 0.42 -12.43 -11.26
C ALA A 170 -0.54 -12.48 -12.45
N CYS A 171 -0.38 -11.59 -13.44
CA CYS A 171 -1.21 -11.56 -14.65
C CYS A 171 -1.11 -12.86 -15.45
N VAL A 172 0.08 -13.41 -15.65
CA VAL A 172 0.29 -14.68 -16.35
C VAL A 172 -0.41 -15.83 -15.61
N VAL A 173 -0.30 -15.89 -14.27
CA VAL A 173 -1.02 -16.87 -13.45
C VAL A 173 -2.53 -16.73 -13.62
N ALA A 174 -3.08 -15.52 -13.64
CA ALA A 174 -4.50 -15.28 -13.87
C ALA A 174 -4.95 -15.73 -15.27
N VAL A 175 -4.25 -15.29 -16.32
CA VAL A 175 -4.50 -15.66 -17.73
C VAL A 175 -4.49 -17.18 -17.91
N LYS A 176 -3.48 -17.85 -17.32
CA LYS A 176 -3.34 -19.30 -17.39
C LYS A 176 -4.42 -20.04 -16.61
N SER A 177 -4.78 -19.57 -15.42
CA SER A 177 -5.80 -20.20 -14.55
C SER A 177 -7.18 -20.27 -15.21
N TRP A 178 -7.48 -19.28 -16.06
CA TRP A 178 -8.76 -19.20 -16.77
C TRP A 178 -8.69 -19.63 -18.24
N ASN A 179 -7.58 -20.23 -18.67
CA ASN A 179 -7.35 -20.67 -20.06
C ASN A 179 -7.68 -19.58 -21.10
N ILE A 180 -7.25 -18.35 -20.84
CA ILE A 180 -7.45 -17.23 -21.77
C ILE A 180 -6.47 -17.37 -22.93
N ASP A 181 -7.02 -17.67 -24.11
CA ASP A 181 -6.27 -17.80 -25.36
C ASP A 181 -6.46 -16.53 -26.21
N SER A 182 -5.63 -15.53 -25.95
CA SER A 182 -5.65 -14.25 -26.68
C SER A 182 -4.22 -13.77 -26.93
N ASP A 183 -3.90 -13.49 -28.20
CA ASP A 183 -2.69 -12.81 -28.69
C ASP A 183 -1.34 -13.25 -28.07
N ASN A 184 -1.22 -14.54 -27.72
CA ASN A 184 -0.06 -15.10 -27.02
C ASN A 184 0.31 -14.32 -25.74
N LEU A 185 -0.67 -13.71 -25.06
CA LEU A 185 -0.49 -12.90 -23.84
C LEU A 185 0.36 -13.64 -22.80
N CYS A 186 0.00 -14.90 -22.53
CA CYS A 186 0.70 -15.76 -21.58
C CYS A 186 2.17 -15.96 -21.98
N ASP A 187 2.44 -16.34 -23.23
CA ASP A 187 3.79 -16.63 -23.71
C ASP A 187 4.69 -15.39 -23.69
N ARG A 188 4.13 -14.21 -24.04
CA ARG A 188 4.86 -12.94 -23.99
C ARG A 188 5.22 -12.55 -22.55
N GLY A 189 4.31 -12.74 -21.60
CA GLY A 189 4.59 -12.50 -20.18
C GLY A 189 5.63 -13.46 -19.60
N VAL A 190 5.52 -14.75 -19.95
CA VAL A 190 6.51 -15.77 -19.57
C VAL A 190 7.89 -15.43 -20.16
N LEU A 191 7.95 -15.00 -21.43
CA LEU A 191 9.19 -14.58 -22.06
C LEU A 191 9.83 -13.39 -21.34
N PHE A 192 9.03 -12.36 -21.00
CA PHE A 192 9.51 -11.22 -20.22
C PHE A 192 10.10 -11.66 -18.87
N ILE A 193 9.43 -12.56 -18.14
CA ILE A 193 9.93 -13.09 -16.86
C ILE A 193 11.27 -13.80 -17.04
N LYS A 194 11.41 -14.65 -18.06
CA LYS A 194 12.66 -15.35 -18.37
C LYS A 194 13.81 -14.40 -18.65
N GLU A 195 13.56 -13.37 -19.47
CA GLU A 195 14.59 -12.43 -19.89
C GLU A 195 15.04 -11.51 -18.75
N ASN A 196 14.23 -11.32 -17.71
CA ASN A 196 14.48 -10.38 -16.62
C ASN A 196 14.75 -11.03 -15.26
N MET A 197 14.67 -12.36 -15.14
CA MET A 197 14.84 -13.09 -13.87
C MET A 197 16.15 -12.72 -13.14
N SER A 198 17.28 -12.72 -13.86
CA SER A 198 18.60 -12.43 -13.27
C SER A 198 18.74 -10.99 -12.74
N ARG A 199 17.92 -10.05 -13.21
CA ARG A 199 17.98 -8.63 -12.80
C ARG A 199 17.42 -8.37 -11.40
N LEU A 200 16.69 -9.33 -10.83
CA LEU A 200 16.07 -9.20 -9.50
C LEU A 200 17.09 -9.00 -8.34
N VAL A 201 18.34 -9.46 -8.51
CA VAL A 201 19.42 -9.28 -7.51
C VAL A 201 20.32 -8.08 -7.81
N GLU A 202 20.39 -7.66 -9.08
CA GLU A 202 21.31 -6.61 -9.53
C GLU A 202 20.81 -5.19 -9.26
N GLU A 203 19.48 -5.00 -9.16
CA GLU A 203 18.85 -3.69 -9.09
C GLU A 203 18.39 -3.29 -7.67
N GLU A 204 18.29 -1.97 -7.46
CA GLU A 204 18.09 -1.25 -6.19
C GLU A 204 17.08 -1.91 -5.22
N GLN A 205 17.57 -2.75 -4.29
CA GLN A 205 16.73 -3.40 -3.28
C GLN A 205 16.08 -2.41 -2.29
N ASP A 206 16.54 -1.16 -2.26
CA ASP A 206 16.03 -0.12 -1.36
C ASP A 206 14.58 0.30 -1.69
N TRP A 207 14.12 0.08 -2.93
CA TRP A 207 12.79 0.48 -3.40
C TRP A 207 11.83 -0.70 -3.64
N MET A 208 12.21 -1.89 -3.18
CA MET A 208 11.43 -3.11 -3.40
C MET A 208 9.98 -2.98 -2.88
N PRO A 209 8.97 -3.46 -3.64
CA PRO A 209 7.58 -3.43 -3.22
C PRO A 209 7.35 -4.11 -1.87
N CYS A 210 6.40 -3.57 -1.09
CA CYS A 210 5.97 -4.16 0.16
C CYS A 210 5.60 -5.63 -0.02
N GLY A 211 6.14 -6.50 0.84
CA GLY A 211 5.82 -7.93 0.81
C GLY A 211 6.38 -8.72 -0.36
N PHE A 212 7.18 -8.12 -1.27
CA PHE A 212 7.71 -8.80 -2.46
C PHE A 212 8.37 -10.15 -2.13
N GLU A 213 9.22 -10.22 -1.11
CA GLU A 213 9.92 -11.47 -0.79
C GLU A 213 9.00 -12.55 -0.22
N ILE A 214 7.77 -12.23 0.18
CA ILE A 214 6.75 -13.19 0.62
C ILE A 214 5.83 -13.54 -0.56
N ASN A 215 5.38 -12.53 -1.28
CA ASN A 215 4.34 -12.62 -2.31
C ASN A 215 4.86 -13.20 -3.62
N PHE A 216 6.06 -12.79 -4.06
CA PHE A 216 6.64 -13.27 -5.32
C PHE A 216 6.89 -14.78 -5.32
N PRO A 217 7.49 -15.39 -4.28
CA PRO A 217 7.63 -16.84 -4.23
C PRO A 217 6.29 -17.58 -4.10
N ALA A 218 5.30 -17.03 -3.38
CA ALA A 218 3.97 -17.63 -3.31
C ALA A 218 3.29 -17.69 -4.68
N LEU A 219 3.50 -16.68 -5.52
CA LEU A 219 3.06 -16.69 -6.92
C LEU A 219 3.86 -17.66 -7.79
N LEU A 220 5.16 -17.82 -7.56
CA LEU A 220 5.97 -18.80 -8.28
C LEU A 220 5.48 -20.24 -8.04
N GLU A 221 5.11 -20.58 -6.80
CA GLU A 221 4.51 -21.89 -6.53
C GLU A 221 3.19 -22.08 -7.29
N LYS A 222 2.31 -21.06 -7.32
CA LYS A 222 1.09 -21.11 -8.14
C LYS A 222 1.38 -21.27 -9.63
N ALA A 223 2.41 -20.58 -10.14
CA ALA A 223 2.80 -20.68 -11.53
C ALA A 223 3.33 -22.08 -11.88
N LYS A 224 4.07 -22.70 -10.94
CA LYS A 224 4.58 -24.05 -11.04
C LYS A 224 3.46 -25.09 -11.07
N ASP A 225 2.45 -24.94 -10.22
CA ASP A 225 1.25 -25.78 -10.21
C ASP A 225 0.43 -25.69 -11.52
N LEU A 226 0.61 -24.61 -12.29
CA LEU A 226 -0.01 -24.38 -13.60
C LEU A 226 0.88 -24.80 -14.78
N ASP A 227 2.00 -25.47 -14.52
CA ASP A 227 2.98 -25.90 -15.52
C ASP A 227 3.50 -24.73 -16.40
N LEU A 228 3.63 -23.52 -15.83
CA LEU A 228 4.24 -22.40 -16.53
C LEU A 228 5.74 -22.61 -16.64
N ASP A 229 6.28 -22.43 -17.85
CA ASP A 229 7.70 -22.58 -18.15
C ASP A 229 8.49 -21.36 -17.66
N ILE A 230 8.80 -21.31 -16.37
CA ILE A 230 9.57 -20.25 -15.70
C ILE A 230 10.89 -20.87 -15.19
N PRO A 231 12.02 -20.12 -15.14
CA PRO A 231 13.28 -20.64 -14.64
C PRO A 231 13.27 -20.77 -13.10
N TYR A 232 12.56 -21.78 -12.58
CA TYR A 232 12.41 -22.02 -11.13
C TYR A 232 13.73 -22.38 -10.42
N ASP A 233 14.72 -22.87 -11.17
CA ASP A 233 16.06 -23.21 -10.66
C ASP A 233 17.07 -22.05 -10.82
N ASP A 234 16.61 -20.83 -11.15
CA ASP A 234 17.51 -19.68 -11.24
C ASP A 234 18.09 -19.35 -9.85
N PRO A 235 19.43 -19.19 -9.73
CA PRO A 235 20.09 -18.91 -8.44
C PRO A 235 19.55 -17.68 -7.71
N VAL A 236 18.98 -16.69 -8.42
CA VAL A 236 18.34 -15.53 -7.79
C VAL A 236 17.21 -15.94 -6.84
N LEU A 237 16.48 -16.99 -7.19
CA LEU A 237 15.33 -17.44 -6.42
C LEU A 237 15.76 -18.05 -5.09
N GLU A 238 16.92 -18.72 -5.03
CA GLU A 238 17.43 -19.30 -3.78
C GLU A 238 17.55 -18.24 -2.67
N GLU A 239 18.06 -17.04 -3.01
CA GLU A 239 18.17 -15.93 -2.05
C GLU A 239 16.79 -15.42 -1.64
N ILE A 240 15.85 -15.28 -2.58
CA ILE A 240 14.49 -14.80 -2.30
C ILE A 240 13.74 -15.79 -1.40
N TYR A 241 13.81 -17.10 -1.68
CA TYR A 241 13.20 -18.13 -0.83
C TYR A 241 13.84 -18.17 0.56
N ALA A 242 15.17 -17.98 0.66
CA ALA A 242 15.83 -17.88 1.96
C ALA A 242 15.32 -16.67 2.78
N LYS A 243 15.19 -15.49 2.14
CA LYS A 243 14.59 -14.30 2.75
C LYS A 243 13.14 -14.55 3.17
N ARG A 244 12.33 -15.17 2.31
CA ARG A 244 10.95 -15.55 2.61
C ARG A 244 10.85 -16.40 3.87
N ASN A 245 11.59 -17.52 3.91
CA ASN A 245 11.54 -18.47 5.00
C ASN A 245 11.97 -17.80 6.32
N LEU A 246 13.00 -16.95 6.27
CA LEU A 246 13.41 -16.16 7.43
C LEU A 246 12.32 -15.19 7.89
N LYS A 247 11.66 -14.47 6.97
CA LYS A 247 10.58 -13.54 7.31
C LYS A 247 9.38 -14.28 7.90
N LEU A 248 8.91 -15.35 7.26
CA LEU A 248 7.78 -16.15 7.75
C LEU A 248 8.06 -16.74 9.14
N SER A 249 9.30 -17.21 9.40
CA SER A 249 9.69 -17.74 10.73
C SER A 249 9.60 -16.72 11.87
N LYS A 250 9.60 -15.42 11.55
CA LYS A 250 9.54 -14.32 12.52
C LYS A 250 8.14 -13.77 12.71
N ILE A 251 7.15 -14.23 11.96
CA ILE A 251 5.77 -13.75 12.08
C ILE A 251 5.16 -14.29 13.38
N PRO A 252 4.76 -13.41 14.33
CA PRO A 252 4.09 -13.83 15.54
C PRO A 252 2.62 -14.15 15.23
N LEU A 253 2.33 -15.43 14.97
CA LEU A 253 0.99 -15.88 14.56
C LEU A 253 -0.09 -15.56 15.60
N ASP A 254 0.25 -15.62 16.89
CA ASP A 254 -0.63 -15.24 17.98
C ASP A 254 -1.04 -13.77 17.91
N VAL A 255 -0.09 -12.89 17.59
CA VAL A 255 -0.36 -11.44 17.41
C VAL A 255 -1.13 -11.18 16.11
N LEU A 256 -0.75 -11.84 15.01
CA LEU A 256 -1.41 -11.71 13.71
C LEU A 256 -2.92 -12.01 13.77
N HIS A 257 -3.31 -12.99 14.58
CA HIS A 257 -4.71 -13.38 14.77
C HIS A 257 -5.42 -12.63 15.91
N ALA A 258 -4.69 -11.83 16.71
CA ALA A 258 -5.28 -11.13 17.86
C ALA A 258 -5.61 -9.66 17.57
N ILE A 259 -4.77 -8.97 16.79
CA ILE A 259 -4.90 -7.54 16.54
C ILE A 259 -4.61 -7.18 15.08
N PRO A 260 -5.20 -6.10 14.53
CA PRO A 260 -4.82 -5.60 13.22
C PRO A 260 -3.35 -5.19 13.21
N THR A 261 -2.58 -5.75 12.28
CA THR A 261 -1.18 -5.37 12.03
C THR A 261 -0.98 -5.16 10.53
N THR A 262 0.12 -4.50 10.16
CA THR A 262 0.48 -4.28 8.75
C THR A 262 0.70 -5.58 7.97
N LEU A 263 0.88 -6.71 8.64
CA LEU A 263 0.96 -8.03 8.01
C LEU A 263 -0.33 -8.41 7.27
N LEU A 264 -1.49 -7.88 7.69
CA LEU A 264 -2.76 -8.10 6.99
C LEU A 264 -2.76 -7.54 5.56
N PHE A 265 -1.89 -6.57 5.26
CA PHE A 265 -1.75 -5.98 3.93
C PHE A 265 -1.16 -6.94 2.89
N SER A 266 -0.47 -8.01 3.33
CA SER A 266 0.20 -8.97 2.45
C SER A 266 -0.09 -10.42 2.84
N VAL A 267 -1.29 -10.67 3.38
CA VAL A 267 -1.68 -11.99 3.89
C VAL A 267 -1.83 -13.02 2.76
N GLU A 268 -2.06 -12.59 1.53
CA GLU A 268 -2.17 -13.41 0.33
C GLU A 268 -0.90 -14.21 0.01
N GLY A 269 0.28 -13.73 0.41
CA GLY A 269 1.55 -14.44 0.22
C GLY A 269 1.93 -15.39 1.35
N MET A 270 1.18 -15.41 2.45
CA MET A 270 1.46 -16.21 3.65
C MET A 270 0.87 -17.62 3.58
N VAL A 271 0.80 -18.21 2.39
CA VAL A 271 0.11 -19.47 2.08
C VAL A 271 0.60 -20.70 2.87
N ASP A 272 1.85 -20.68 3.35
CA ASP A 272 2.46 -21.79 4.11
C ASP A 272 2.25 -21.68 5.63
N LEU A 273 1.64 -20.59 6.09
CA LEU A 273 1.34 -20.40 7.50
C LEU A 273 -0.05 -20.98 7.84
N PRO A 274 -0.23 -21.52 9.06
CA PRO A 274 -1.54 -22.01 9.51
C PRO A 274 -2.44 -20.83 9.87
N LEU A 275 -3.00 -20.18 8.85
CA LEU A 275 -3.90 -19.03 9.00
C LEU A 275 -5.32 -19.50 9.33
N ASP A 276 -5.90 -18.95 10.39
CA ASP A 276 -7.31 -19.07 10.72
C ASP A 276 -8.08 -17.88 10.13
N TRP A 277 -8.60 -18.07 8.92
CA TRP A 277 -9.33 -17.05 8.17
C TRP A 277 -10.59 -16.53 8.88
N GLU A 278 -11.25 -17.35 9.69
CA GLU A 278 -12.43 -16.91 10.47
C GLU A 278 -12.04 -15.94 11.58
N THR A 279 -10.87 -16.16 12.19
CA THR A 279 -10.32 -15.23 13.17
C THR A 279 -9.79 -13.96 12.50
N LEU A 280 -9.06 -14.10 11.39
CA LEU A 280 -8.54 -12.95 10.63
C LEU A 280 -9.65 -12.05 10.07
N LEU A 281 -10.79 -12.62 9.65
CA LEU A 281 -11.94 -11.88 9.13
C LEU A 281 -12.49 -10.86 10.14
N ARG A 282 -12.34 -11.12 11.44
CA ARG A 282 -12.76 -10.19 12.51
C ARG A 282 -11.88 -8.95 12.62
N LEU A 283 -10.70 -8.97 11.99
CA LEU A 283 -9.73 -7.89 11.99
C LEU A 283 -9.84 -6.99 10.74
N ARG A 284 -10.78 -7.28 9.82
CA ARG A 284 -11.00 -6.46 8.62
C ARG A 284 -11.43 -5.04 8.98
N CYS A 285 -11.14 -4.12 8.10
CA CYS A 285 -11.55 -2.73 8.20
C CYS A 285 -13.09 -2.58 8.09
N PRO A 286 -13.66 -1.48 8.61
CA PRO A 286 -15.11 -1.22 8.53
C PRO A 286 -15.66 -1.21 7.09
N ASP A 287 -14.84 -0.83 6.12
CA ASP A 287 -15.18 -0.79 4.69
C ASP A 287 -15.20 -2.17 4.01
N GLY A 288 -14.81 -3.23 4.72
CA GLY A 288 -14.75 -4.61 4.22
C GLY A 288 -13.35 -5.06 3.81
N SER A 289 -12.36 -4.17 3.79
CA SER A 289 -11.02 -4.49 3.31
C SER A 289 -10.13 -5.16 4.37
N PHE A 290 -9.11 -5.88 3.91
CA PHE A 290 -7.97 -6.28 4.73
C PHE A 290 -6.87 -5.23 4.62
N HIS A 291 -6.79 -4.36 5.63
CA HIS A 291 -5.81 -3.28 5.72
C HIS A 291 -5.75 -2.41 4.44
N SER A 292 -6.90 -2.16 3.81
CA SER A 292 -7.02 -1.42 2.56
C SER A 292 -6.45 -2.08 1.29
N SER A 293 -5.90 -3.30 1.36
CA SER A 293 -5.34 -4.02 0.20
C SER A 293 -6.41 -4.85 -0.54
N PRO A 294 -6.61 -4.63 -1.85
CA PRO A 294 -7.49 -5.48 -2.66
C PRO A 294 -6.97 -6.92 -2.81
N ALA A 295 -5.66 -7.12 -3.00
CA ALA A 295 -5.04 -8.44 -3.02
C ALA A 295 -5.32 -9.27 -1.75
N ALA A 296 -5.06 -8.68 -0.58
CA ALA A 296 -5.33 -9.33 0.70
C ALA A 296 -6.82 -9.63 0.90
N THR A 297 -7.68 -8.70 0.48
CA THR A 297 -9.13 -8.85 0.56
C THR A 297 -9.64 -9.96 -0.38
N ALA A 298 -9.05 -10.11 -1.56
CA ALA A 298 -9.36 -11.18 -2.50
C ALA A 298 -8.99 -12.56 -1.93
N ALA A 299 -7.86 -12.66 -1.22
CA ALA A 299 -7.48 -13.88 -0.51
C ALA A 299 -8.49 -14.21 0.60
N ALA A 300 -8.85 -13.23 1.44
CA ALA A 300 -9.85 -13.43 2.48
C ALA A 300 -11.21 -13.84 1.92
N LEU A 301 -11.67 -13.19 0.84
CA LEU A 301 -12.91 -13.53 0.15
C LEU A 301 -12.90 -14.97 -0.35
N SER A 302 -11.80 -15.40 -0.97
CA SER A 302 -11.66 -16.76 -1.51
C SER A 302 -11.73 -17.85 -0.43
N HIS A 303 -11.31 -17.54 0.80
CA HIS A 303 -11.34 -18.47 1.92
C HIS A 303 -12.64 -18.45 2.73
N THR A 304 -13.34 -17.32 2.78
CA THR A 304 -14.47 -17.11 3.71
C THR A 304 -15.82 -16.90 3.02
N GLY A 305 -15.82 -16.44 1.76
CA GLY A 305 -17.04 -16.00 1.07
C GLY A 305 -17.68 -14.76 1.70
N ASP A 306 -16.92 -13.96 2.47
CA ASP A 306 -17.46 -12.80 3.19
C ASP A 306 -18.03 -11.73 2.26
N LYS A 307 -19.24 -11.27 2.57
CA LYS A 307 -19.98 -10.32 1.73
C LYS A 307 -19.42 -8.90 1.76
N GLU A 308 -18.78 -8.50 2.86
CA GLU A 308 -18.19 -7.17 2.96
C GLU A 308 -16.87 -7.10 2.19
N CYS A 309 -16.07 -8.18 2.21
CA CYS A 309 -14.90 -8.33 1.33
C CYS A 309 -15.32 -8.26 -0.15
N HIS A 310 -16.40 -8.97 -0.52
CA HIS A 310 -16.96 -8.91 -1.87
C HIS A 310 -17.41 -7.49 -2.24
N ALA A 311 -18.20 -6.85 -1.38
CA ALA A 311 -18.72 -5.51 -1.62
C ALA A 311 -17.60 -4.46 -1.72
N PHE A 312 -16.50 -4.62 -0.97
CA PHE A 312 -15.32 -3.77 -1.10
C PHE A 312 -14.69 -3.89 -2.49
N LEU A 313 -14.42 -5.11 -2.96
CA LEU A 313 -13.82 -5.34 -4.27
C LEU A 313 -14.73 -4.88 -5.40
N ASP A 314 -16.03 -5.16 -5.32
CA ASP A 314 -17.01 -4.76 -6.33
C ASP A 314 -17.07 -3.24 -6.52
N ARG A 315 -17.01 -2.46 -5.42
CA ARG A 315 -16.93 -1.00 -5.49
C ARG A 315 -15.68 -0.51 -6.21
N LEU A 316 -14.52 -1.12 -5.94
CA LEU A 316 -13.28 -0.76 -6.63
C LEU A 316 -13.35 -1.08 -8.12
N ILE A 317 -13.81 -2.28 -8.46
CA ILE A 317 -13.90 -2.73 -9.86
C ILE A 317 -14.82 -1.83 -10.68
N GLN A 318 -15.95 -1.41 -10.11
CA GLN A 318 -16.88 -0.48 -10.77
C GLN A 318 -16.23 0.89 -11.01
N LYS A 319 -15.46 1.37 -10.04
CA LYS A 319 -14.77 2.66 -10.10
C LYS A 319 -13.59 2.67 -11.07
N PHE A 320 -12.81 1.59 -11.10
CA PHE A 320 -11.57 1.49 -11.89
C PHE A 320 -11.75 0.66 -13.18
N GLU A 321 -12.99 0.52 -13.65
CA GLU A 321 -13.37 -0.09 -14.93
C GLU A 321 -12.73 -1.48 -15.15
N GLY A 322 -12.80 -2.35 -14.13
CA GLY A 322 -12.20 -3.68 -14.17
C GLY A 322 -10.85 -3.79 -13.45
N GLY A 323 -10.10 -2.69 -13.34
CA GLY A 323 -8.88 -2.63 -12.53
C GLY A 323 -9.16 -2.49 -11.04
N VAL A 324 -8.13 -2.61 -10.22
CA VAL A 324 -8.10 -2.14 -8.81
C VAL A 324 -6.73 -1.56 -8.46
N PRO A 325 -6.61 -0.57 -7.54
CA PRO A 325 -5.34 -0.03 -7.07
C PRO A 325 -4.63 -1.01 -6.11
N CYS A 326 -3.40 -0.70 -5.69
CA CYS A 326 -2.68 -1.50 -4.69
C CYS A 326 -3.13 -1.26 -3.24
N SER A 327 -3.84 -0.15 -3.00
CA SER A 327 -4.48 0.18 -1.74
C SER A 327 -5.65 1.11 -2.00
N HIS A 328 -6.62 1.16 -1.10
CA HIS A 328 -7.74 2.12 -1.15
C HIS A 328 -7.80 2.97 0.14
N SER A 329 -8.64 4.01 0.15
CA SER A 329 -8.92 4.86 1.31
C SER A 329 -7.66 5.56 1.86
N MET A 330 -6.93 6.23 0.97
CA MET A 330 -5.75 7.04 1.29
C MET A 330 -6.08 8.52 1.48
N ASP A 331 -7.35 8.87 1.69
CA ASP A 331 -7.87 10.24 1.63
C ASP A 331 -7.18 11.16 2.65
N THR A 332 -6.97 10.67 3.88
CA THR A 332 -6.21 11.40 4.91
C THR A 332 -4.76 11.64 4.48
N PHE A 333 -4.12 10.63 3.88
CA PHE A 333 -2.74 10.75 3.40
C PHE A 333 -2.66 11.74 2.23
N GLU A 334 -3.54 11.61 1.24
CA GLU A 334 -3.59 12.46 0.05
C GLU A 334 -3.79 13.92 0.43
N GLN A 335 -4.80 14.21 1.26
CA GLN A 335 -5.09 15.58 1.70
C GLN A 335 -3.95 16.17 2.54
N LEU A 336 -3.34 15.40 3.44
CA LEU A 336 -2.16 15.85 4.20
C LEU A 336 -0.98 16.17 3.27
N TRP A 337 -0.75 15.32 2.27
CA TRP A 337 0.32 15.54 1.29
C TRP A 337 0.07 16.78 0.44
N VAL A 338 -1.15 16.98 -0.03
CA VAL A 338 -1.55 18.17 -0.78
C VAL A 338 -1.25 19.42 0.04
N VAL A 339 -1.73 19.49 1.29
CA VAL A 339 -1.48 20.63 2.18
C VAL A 339 0.02 20.87 2.37
N ASP A 340 0.78 19.83 2.70
CA ASP A 340 2.24 19.92 2.88
C ASP A 340 2.93 20.44 1.61
N ARG A 341 2.59 19.91 0.43
CA ARG A 341 3.20 20.33 -0.85
C ARG A 341 2.87 21.78 -1.18
N LEU A 342 1.61 22.19 -1.06
CA LEU A 342 1.20 23.59 -1.32
C LEU A 342 1.92 24.57 -0.40
N MET A 343 2.10 24.21 0.87
CA MET A 343 2.84 25.03 1.84
C MET A 343 4.33 25.09 1.54
N ARG A 344 4.98 23.95 1.31
CA ARG A 344 6.43 23.87 1.07
C ARG A 344 6.87 24.50 -0.25
N LEU A 345 5.99 24.49 -1.25
CA LEU A 345 6.21 25.21 -2.51
C LEU A 345 5.99 26.72 -2.38
N GLY A 346 5.48 27.21 -1.24
CA GLY A 346 5.25 28.63 -0.99
C GLY A 346 4.07 29.21 -1.78
N ILE A 347 3.13 28.37 -2.24
CA ILE A 347 1.97 28.78 -3.05
C ILE A 347 0.64 28.70 -2.30
N SER A 348 0.64 28.19 -1.06
CA SER A 348 -0.56 27.98 -0.22
C SER A 348 -1.49 29.20 -0.08
N ARG A 349 -0.95 30.43 -0.14
CA ARG A 349 -1.74 31.67 -0.05
C ARG A 349 -2.89 31.75 -1.07
N HIS A 350 -2.76 31.05 -2.21
CA HIS A 350 -3.78 31.03 -3.27
C HIS A 350 -4.93 30.05 -2.99
N PHE A 351 -4.73 29.11 -2.07
CA PHE A 351 -5.58 27.94 -1.82
C PHE A 351 -6.01 27.82 -0.34
N THR A 352 -6.20 28.97 0.33
CA THR A 352 -6.44 28.99 1.79
C THR A 352 -7.74 28.29 2.17
N SER A 353 -8.80 28.46 1.36
CA SER A 353 -10.10 27.80 1.56
C SER A 353 -10.02 26.29 1.40
N GLU A 354 -9.33 25.82 0.38
CA GLU A 354 -9.17 24.42 0.00
C GLU A 354 -8.29 23.70 1.04
N ILE A 355 -7.22 24.34 1.50
CA ILE A 355 -6.39 23.84 2.60
C ILE A 355 -7.21 23.73 3.90
N GLN A 356 -8.05 24.73 4.20
CA GLN A 356 -8.91 24.69 5.38
C GLN A 356 -9.89 23.51 5.33
N GLN A 357 -10.52 23.26 4.17
CA GLN A 357 -11.40 22.11 3.96
C GLN A 357 -10.68 20.77 4.16
N CYS A 358 -9.47 20.64 3.61
CA CYS A 358 -8.65 19.43 3.81
C CYS A 358 -8.38 19.19 5.32
N LEU A 359 -7.97 20.23 6.04
CA LEU A 359 -7.67 20.12 7.46
C LEU A 359 -8.92 19.82 8.32
N GLU A 360 -10.08 20.35 7.92
CA GLU A 360 -11.36 20.05 8.58
C GLU A 360 -11.78 18.59 8.40
N PHE A 361 -11.64 18.05 7.18
CA PHE A 361 -11.85 16.62 6.91
C PHE A 361 -10.94 15.75 7.78
N ILE A 362 -9.63 15.99 7.76
CA ILE A 362 -8.65 15.24 8.55
C ILE A 362 -8.98 15.29 10.05
N TYR A 363 -9.37 16.47 10.56
CA TYR A 363 -9.74 16.62 11.96
C TYR A 363 -11.02 15.87 12.32
N SER A 364 -12.01 15.81 11.41
CA SER A 364 -13.24 15.05 11.63
C SER A 364 -12.99 13.53 11.71
N GLU A 365 -12.12 12.99 10.86
CA GLU A 365 -11.75 11.56 10.89
C GLU A 365 -11.06 11.20 12.21
N GLN A 366 -10.11 12.02 12.68
CA GLN A 366 -9.47 11.82 14.00
C GLN A 366 -10.47 11.91 15.17
N ALA A 367 -11.49 12.75 15.05
CA ALA A 367 -12.55 12.87 16.05
C ALA A 367 -13.50 11.66 16.06
N LEU A 368 -13.63 10.94 14.94
CA LEU A 368 -14.38 9.69 14.84
C LEU A 368 -13.59 8.53 15.46
N ASP A 369 -12.29 8.43 15.16
CA ASP A 369 -11.39 7.43 15.76
C ASP A 369 -11.32 7.54 17.28
N SER A 370 -11.30 8.77 17.81
CA SER A 370 -11.28 9.01 19.26
C SER A 370 -12.61 8.74 19.97
N LYS A 371 -13.73 8.63 19.23
CA LYS A 371 -15.06 8.28 19.75
C LYS A 371 -15.41 6.80 19.53
N GLY A 372 -14.75 6.13 18.58
CA GLY A 372 -14.90 4.71 18.26
C GLY A 372 -13.99 3.82 19.10
N THR A 373 -14.50 3.36 20.25
CA THR A 373 -13.88 2.37 21.16
C THR A 373 -12.56 2.79 21.84
N GLY A 374 -12.56 2.72 23.17
CA GLY A 374 -11.36 2.85 23.98
C GLY A 374 -10.41 1.66 23.83
N SER A 375 -9.80 1.51 22.67
CA SER A 375 -8.57 0.75 22.51
C SER A 375 -7.42 1.75 22.43
N GLN A 376 -6.57 1.72 23.45
CA GLN A 376 -5.39 2.59 23.55
C GLN A 376 -4.40 2.24 22.43
N HIS A 377 -4.48 2.91 21.28
CA HIS A 377 -3.35 3.05 20.38
C HIS A 377 -2.44 4.16 20.90
N ALA A 378 -1.64 3.85 21.92
CA ALA A 378 -0.49 4.67 22.26
C ALA A 378 0.57 4.46 21.15
N LEU A 379 0.83 5.50 20.37
CA LEU A 379 2.03 5.57 19.53
C LEU A 379 3.26 5.27 20.41
N PRO A 380 4.19 4.40 19.97
CA PRO A 380 5.42 4.19 20.72
C PRO A 380 6.21 5.50 20.72
N ASN A 381 6.44 5.99 21.93
CA ASN A 381 7.33 7.09 22.25
C ASN A 381 8.71 6.81 21.61
N PRO A 382 9.25 7.65 20.71
CA PRO A 382 10.59 7.46 20.17
C PRO A 382 11.60 7.86 21.24
N GLY A 383 11.82 6.96 22.19
CA GLY A 383 13.03 6.95 22.99
C GLY A 383 14.10 6.22 22.20
N TYR A 384 14.95 6.96 21.50
CA TYR A 384 16.42 6.97 21.61
C TYR A 384 17.00 8.04 20.68
#